data_AF-A0A1R3TMY4-F1
#
_entry.id   AF-A0A1R3TMY4-F1
#
_cell.length_a   1.000
_cell.length_b   1.000
_cell.length_c   1.000
_cell.angle_alpha   90.00
_cell.angle_beta   90.00
_cell.angle_gamma   90.00
#
_symmetry.space_group_name_H-M   'P 1'
#
loop_
_entity.id
_entity.type
_entity.pdbx_description
1 polymer ?
#
loop_
_entity_poly.entity_id
_entity_poly.type
_entity_poly.pdbx_seq_one_letter_code
_entity_poly.pdbx_strand_id
1 'polypeptide(L)'
;MLARLWRAGELKPIWTPDEAQEAMRDLIRTRKQALEALKIAKQQLLSFLLRHGLRYDRPTYWTKIHWRWINEFRKFRCPHQQLAFEELKRAIRQIKERISTLDLAIEDAVKDWRFA
;
A
#
# COMPACT_ATOMS: atom_id res chain seq x y z
N MET A 1 -17.36 -9.17 38.47
CA MET A 1 -18.77 -8.72 38.44
C MET A 1 -18.85 -7.30 37.91
N LEU A 2 -18.88 -7.11 36.58
CA LEU A 2 -18.97 -5.78 35.94
C LEU A 2 -20.22 -4.99 36.38
N ALA A 3 -21.33 -5.68 36.64
CA ALA A 3 -22.58 -5.07 37.12
C ALA A 3 -22.45 -4.37 38.49
N ARG A 4 -21.57 -4.84 39.39
CA ARG A 4 -21.32 -4.21 40.69
C ARG A 4 -20.52 -2.92 40.54
N LEU A 5 -19.54 -2.91 39.64
CA LEU A 5 -18.73 -1.73 39.33
C LEU A 5 -19.55 -0.67 38.58
N TRP A 6 -20.46 -1.09 37.69
CA TRP A 6 -21.43 -0.18 37.05
C TRP A 6 -22.31 0.51 38.09
N ARG A 7 -22.89 -0.27 39.02
CA ARG A 7 -23.76 0.25 40.08
C ARG A 7 -23.00 1.17 41.04
N ALA A 8 -21.72 0.89 41.30
CA ALA A 8 -20.86 1.72 42.15
C ALA A 8 -20.42 3.03 41.48
N GLY A 9 -20.77 3.27 40.20
CA GLY A 9 -20.30 4.43 39.44
C GLY A 9 -18.80 4.38 39.09
N GLU A 10 -18.15 3.24 39.33
CA GLU A 10 -16.73 3.04 39.08
C GLU A 10 -16.42 2.69 37.60
N LEU A 11 -17.46 2.43 36.80
CA LEU A 11 -17.34 2.28 35.35
C LEU A 11 -17.69 3.59 34.64
N LYS A 12 -16.74 4.10 33.86
CA LYS A 12 -16.99 5.16 32.90
C LYS A 12 -17.22 4.54 31.51
N PRO A 13 -18.35 4.84 30.84
CA PRO A 13 -18.54 4.38 29.47
C PRO A 13 -17.46 4.99 28.59
N ILE A 14 -16.82 4.14 27.79
CA ILE A 14 -15.94 4.58 26.71
C ILE A 14 -16.77 4.70 25.45
N TRP A 15 -16.42 5.67 24.61
CA TRP A 15 -17.04 5.80 23.30
C TRP A 15 -16.53 4.68 22.38
N THR A 16 -17.46 3.96 21.75
CA THR A 16 -17.19 2.95 20.73
C THR A 16 -17.65 3.45 19.37
N PRO A 17 -16.86 3.21 18.30
CA PRO A 17 -17.28 3.56 16.96
C PRO A 17 -18.57 2.83 16.56
N ASP A 18 -19.39 3.50 15.77
CA ASP A 18 -20.54 2.88 15.10
C ASP A 18 -20.11 2.11 13.83
N GLU A 19 -21.07 1.43 13.20
CA GLU A 19 -20.82 0.60 12.01
C GLU A 19 -20.23 1.39 10.85
N ALA A 20 -20.70 2.62 10.62
CA ALA A 20 -20.19 3.48 9.55
C ALA A 20 -18.72 3.85 9.79
N GLN A 21 -18.35 4.10 11.05
CA GLN A 21 -16.97 4.40 11.42
C GLN A 21 -16.04 3.19 11.33
N GLU A 22 -16.50 1.98 11.64
CA GLU A 22 -15.69 0.77 11.40
C GLU A 22 -15.53 0.47 9.91
N ALA A 23 -16.57 0.65 9.09
CA ALA A 23 -16.47 0.47 7.64
C ALA A 23 -15.42 1.41 7.02
N MET A 24 -15.38 2.66 7.48
CA MET A 24 -14.36 3.63 7.08
C MET A 24 -12.95 3.22 7.56
N ARG A 25 -12.81 2.69 8.78
CA ARG A 25 -11.53 2.17 9.26
C ARG A 25 -11.04 0.99 8.40
N ASP A 26 -11.94 0.16 7.88
CA ASP A 26 -11.57 -0.92 6.97
C ASP A 26 -11.00 -0.41 5.65
N LEU A 27 -11.52 0.70 5.10
CA LEU A 27 -10.89 1.37 3.94
C LEU A 27 -9.47 1.84 4.26
N ILE A 28 -9.27 2.48 5.41
CA ILE A 28 -7.94 2.98 5.85
C ILE A 28 -6.97 1.81 6.07
N ARG A 29 -7.42 0.73 6.72
CA ARG A 29 -6.63 -0.49 6.94
C ARG A 29 -6.24 -1.14 5.62
N THR A 30 -7.18 -1.25 4.68
CA THR A 30 -6.94 -1.81 3.34
C THR A 30 -5.91 -0.98 2.57
N ARG A 31 -6.01 0.35 2.64
CA ARG A 31 -5.01 1.26 2.06
C ARG A 31 -3.62 1.04 2.67
N LYS A 32 -3.54 0.93 4.00
CA LYS A 32 -2.26 0.66 4.69
C LYS A 32 -1.65 -0.66 4.22
N GLN A 33 -2.45 -1.72 4.11
CA GLN A 33 -1.98 -3.00 3.58
C GLN A 33 -1.48 -2.89 2.13
N ALA A 34 -2.15 -2.10 1.29
CA ALA A 34 -1.71 -1.87 -0.09
C ALA A 34 -0.36 -1.12 -0.15
N LEU A 35 -0.12 -0.15 0.73
CA LEU A 35 1.17 0.54 0.85
C LEU A 35 2.30 -0.39 1.27
N GLU A 36 2.07 -1.29 2.23
CA GLU A 36 3.07 -2.30 2.61
C GLU A 36 3.34 -3.28 1.46
N ALA A 37 2.31 -3.72 0.76
CA ALA A 37 2.47 -4.55 -0.44
C ALA A 37 3.30 -3.83 -1.53
N LEU A 38 3.11 -2.52 -1.70
CA LEU A 38 3.90 -1.72 -2.65
C LEU A 38 5.38 -1.71 -2.28
N LYS A 39 5.70 -1.58 -0.99
CA LYS A 39 7.07 -1.63 -0.48
C LYS A 39 7.73 -2.98 -0.78
N ILE A 40 7.02 -4.07 -0.54
CA ILE A 40 7.50 -5.43 -0.82
C ILE A 40 7.72 -5.63 -2.33
N ALA A 41 6.75 -5.27 -3.18
CA ALA A 41 6.87 -5.42 -4.62
C ALA A 41 8.07 -4.63 -5.20
N LYS A 42 8.28 -3.42 -4.69
CA LYS A 42 9.46 -2.59 -5.00
C LYS A 42 10.76 -3.29 -4.63
N GLN A 43 10.86 -3.87 -3.43
CA GLN A 43 12.04 -4.62 -3.00
C GLN A 43 12.27 -5.87 -3.86
N GLN A 44 11.22 -6.60 -4.22
CA GLN A 44 11.34 -7.78 -5.10
C GLN A 44 11.91 -7.42 -6.48
N LEU A 45 11.47 -6.31 -7.07
CA LEU A 45 12.04 -5.81 -8.33
C LEU A 45 13.52 -5.43 -8.19
N LEU A 46 13.89 -4.71 -7.12
CA LEU A 46 15.30 -4.36 -6.88
C LEU A 46 16.18 -5.60 -6.67
N SER A 47 15.68 -6.58 -5.89
CA SER A 47 16.37 -7.85 -5.69
C SER A 47 16.53 -8.64 -6.99
N PHE A 48 15.52 -8.62 -7.86
CA PHE A 48 15.61 -9.23 -9.19
C PHE A 48 16.71 -8.56 -10.02
N LEU A 49 16.71 -7.23 -10.11
CA LEU A 49 17.73 -6.46 -10.83
C LEU A 49 19.15 -6.74 -10.29
N LEU A 50 19.29 -6.76 -8.96
CA LEU A 50 20.57 -7.02 -8.30
C LEU A 50 21.14 -8.41 -8.64
N ARG A 51 20.30 -9.46 -8.67
CA ARG A 51 20.72 -10.82 -9.06
C ARG A 51 21.20 -10.90 -10.52
N HIS A 52 20.78 -9.96 -11.36
CA HIS A 52 21.23 -9.86 -12.75
C HIS A 52 22.38 -8.84 -12.94
N GLY A 53 22.98 -8.35 -11.85
CA GLY A 53 24.09 -7.39 -11.89
C GLY A 53 23.68 -5.98 -12.30
N LEU A 54 22.39 -5.68 -12.34
CA LEU A 54 21.86 -4.37 -12.72
C LEU A 54 21.75 -3.47 -11.49
N ARG A 55 22.56 -2.42 -11.44
CA ARG A 55 22.61 -1.46 -10.34
C ARG A 55 22.29 -0.06 -10.83
N TYR A 56 21.53 0.68 -10.02
CA TYR A 56 21.20 2.07 -10.31
C TYR A 56 22.22 2.98 -9.63
N ASP A 57 22.95 3.76 -10.42
CA ASP A 57 24.09 4.55 -9.93
C ASP A 57 23.70 5.88 -9.27
N ARG A 58 22.40 6.23 -9.26
CA ARG A 58 21.93 7.47 -8.62
C ARG A 58 21.38 7.20 -7.22
N PRO A 59 21.45 8.19 -6.31
CA PRO A 59 21.02 8.00 -4.91
C PRO A 59 19.50 7.86 -4.74
N THR A 60 18.69 8.32 -5.69
CA THR A 60 17.24 8.46 -5.52
C THR A 60 16.43 7.44 -6.32
N TYR A 61 15.83 6.48 -5.62
CA TYR A 61 14.99 5.44 -6.20
C TYR A 61 13.53 5.88 -6.37
N TRP A 62 12.81 5.17 -7.23
CA TRP A 62 11.36 5.30 -7.48
C TRP A 62 10.88 6.63 -8.05
N THR A 63 11.80 7.47 -8.52
CA THR A 63 11.52 8.70 -9.28
C THR A 63 11.15 8.40 -10.74
N LYS A 64 10.67 9.41 -11.48
CA LYS A 64 10.47 9.30 -12.94
C LYS A 64 11.75 8.85 -13.65
N ILE A 65 12.90 9.33 -13.21
CA ILE A 65 14.21 8.98 -13.79
C ILE A 65 14.55 7.51 -13.51
N HIS A 66 14.34 7.02 -12.28
CA HIS A 66 14.55 5.61 -11.96
C HIS A 66 13.63 4.69 -12.78
N TRP A 67 12.36 5.06 -12.95
CA TRP A 67 11.44 4.32 -13.80
C TRP A 67 11.84 4.31 -15.26
N ARG A 68 12.32 5.44 -15.78
CA ARG A 68 12.84 5.51 -17.14
C ARG A 68 14.03 4.56 -17.31
N TRP A 69 14.98 4.58 -16.38
CA TRP A 69 16.12 3.66 -16.36
C TRP A 69 15.68 2.18 -16.31
N ILE A 70 14.69 1.82 -15.46
CA ILE A 70 14.11 0.47 -15.44
C ILE A 70 13.55 0.07 -16.81
N ASN A 71 12.90 1.01 -17.51
CA ASN A 71 12.27 0.75 -18.81
C ASN A 71 13.26 0.79 -19.99
N GLU A 72 14.41 1.44 -19.84
CA GLU A 72 15.48 1.52 -20.85
C GLU A 72 16.27 0.21 -20.98
N PHE A 73 16.16 -0.71 -20.01
CA PHE A 73 16.83 -2.01 -20.09
C PHE A 73 16.42 -2.81 -21.32
N ARG A 74 17.39 -3.09 -22.19
CA ARG A 74 17.22 -3.99 -23.33
C ARG A 74 16.86 -5.39 -22.82
N LYS A 75 16.00 -6.05 -23.60
CA LYS A 75 15.42 -7.37 -23.33
C LYS A 75 16.43 -8.35 -22.72
N PHE A 76 16.03 -9.04 -21.67
CA PHE A 76 16.77 -10.20 -21.17
C PHE A 76 16.90 -11.24 -22.29
N ARG A 77 18.08 -11.88 -22.39
CA ARG A 77 18.34 -12.92 -23.39
C ARG A 77 17.38 -14.11 -23.26
N CYS A 78 17.03 -14.47 -22.03
CA CYS A 78 16.06 -15.53 -21.76
C CYS A 78 14.63 -14.96 -21.69
N PRO A 79 13.67 -15.45 -22.50
CA PRO A 79 12.29 -14.98 -22.48
C PRO A 79 11.60 -15.11 -21.11
N HIS A 80 11.91 -16.16 -20.35
CA HIS A 80 11.36 -16.38 -19.02
C HIS A 80 11.81 -15.30 -18.02
N GLN A 81 13.05 -14.84 -18.13
CA GLN A 81 13.56 -13.73 -17.30
C GLN A 81 12.89 -12.42 -17.69
N GLN A 82 12.66 -12.19 -18.99
CA GLN A 82 11.93 -11.01 -19.46
C GLN A 82 10.50 -10.99 -18.91
N LEU A 83 9.80 -12.14 -18.96
CA LEU A 83 8.44 -12.25 -18.42
C LEU A 83 8.40 -11.95 -16.92
N ALA A 84 9.32 -12.56 -16.15
CA ALA A 84 9.41 -12.30 -14.71
C ALA A 84 9.65 -10.81 -14.40
N PHE A 85 10.53 -10.16 -15.16
CA PHE A 85 10.79 -8.72 -15.02
C PHE A 85 9.55 -7.85 -15.31
N GLU A 86 8.82 -8.15 -16.38
CA GLU A 86 7.61 -7.41 -16.73
C GLU A 86 6.48 -7.61 -15.71
N GLU A 87 6.31 -8.83 -15.17
CA GLU A 87 5.32 -9.10 -14.13
C GLU A 87 5.66 -8.40 -12.81
N LEU A 88 6.94 -8.33 -12.42
CA LEU A 88 7.34 -7.51 -11.26
C LEU A 88 7.03 -6.02 -11.45
N LYS A 89 7.26 -5.48 -12.66
CA LYS A 89 6.87 -4.10 -13.00
C LYS A 89 5.35 -3.92 -12.99
N ARG A 90 4.60 -4.93 -13.46
CA ARG A 90 3.13 -4.92 -13.50
C ARG A 90 2.53 -4.93 -12.10
N ALA A 91 3.03 -5.76 -11.21
CA ALA A 91 2.59 -5.82 -9.82
C ALA A 91 2.70 -4.45 -9.13
N ILE A 92 3.82 -3.74 -9.33
CA ILE A 92 3.99 -2.39 -8.77
C ILE A 92 2.96 -1.40 -9.34
N ARG A 93 2.65 -1.47 -10.64
CA ARG A 93 1.64 -0.61 -11.28
C ARG A 93 0.24 -0.89 -10.75
N GLN A 94 -0.17 -2.15 -10.69
CA GLN A 94 -1.48 -2.56 -10.18
C GLN A 94 -1.67 -2.16 -8.72
N ILE A 95 -0.65 -2.31 -7.88
CA ILE A 95 -0.74 -1.89 -6.48
C ILE A 95 -0.89 -0.36 -6.38
N LYS A 96 -0.18 0.41 -7.20
CA LYS A 96 -0.33 1.88 -7.25
C LYS A 96 -1.73 2.30 -7.69
N GLU A 97 -2.28 1.64 -8.72
CA GLU A 97 -3.66 1.88 -9.17
C GLU A 97 -4.65 1.61 -8.03
N ARG A 98 -4.51 0.45 -7.34
CA ARG A 98 -5.32 0.12 -6.16
C ARG A 98 -5.22 1.16 -5.05
N ILE A 99 -4.01 1.66 -4.76
CA ILE A 99 -3.82 2.74 -3.77
C ILE A 99 -4.56 3.99 -4.22
N SER A 100 -4.46 4.39 -5.49
CA SER A 100 -5.16 5.56 -6.02
C SER A 100 -6.68 5.41 -5.94
N THR A 101 -7.23 4.22 -6.20
CA THR A 101 -8.67 3.95 -6.02
C THR A 101 -9.08 4.12 -4.56
N LEU A 102 -8.28 3.60 -3.62
CA LEU A 102 -8.54 3.72 -2.19
C LEU A 102 -8.38 5.17 -1.69
N ASP A 103 -7.40 5.91 -2.20
CA ASP A 103 -7.21 7.34 -1.91
C ASP A 103 -8.47 8.13 -2.30
N LEU A 104 -8.96 7.95 -3.54
CA LEU A 104 -10.18 8.60 -4.02
C LEU A 104 -11.42 8.22 -3.20
N ALA A 105 -11.56 6.94 -2.85
CA ALA A 105 -12.68 6.47 -2.04
C ALA A 105 -12.66 7.07 -0.62
N ILE A 106 -11.47 7.22 -0.02
CA ILE A 106 -11.32 7.86 1.29
C ILE A 106 -11.59 9.36 1.19
N GLU A 107 -11.06 10.05 0.18
CA GLU A 107 -11.32 11.48 -0.05
C GLU A 107 -12.81 11.77 -0.21
N ASP A 108 -13.54 10.91 -0.90
CA ASP A 108 -14.99 11.04 -1.05
C ASP A 108 -15.72 10.79 0.27
N ALA A 109 -15.39 9.70 0.96
CA ALA A 109 -16.08 9.31 2.19
C ALA A 109 -15.78 10.23 3.38
N VAL A 110 -14.67 10.99 3.36
CA VAL A 110 -14.36 12.02 4.37
C VAL A 110 -15.32 13.23 4.29
N LYS A 111 -15.90 13.53 3.12
CA LYS A 111 -16.80 14.68 2.95
C LYS A 111 -18.06 14.59 3.82
N ASP A 112 -18.56 13.37 4.02
CA ASP A 112 -19.74 13.08 4.83
C ASP A 112 -19.39 12.68 6.27
N TRP A 113 -18.11 12.79 6.66
CA TRP A 113 -17.67 12.35 7.98
C TRP A 113 -18.04 13.38 9.05
N ARG A 114 -18.86 12.96 10.01
CA ARG A 114 -19.26 13.72 11.22
C ARG A 114 -18.12 14.33 12.07
N PHE A 115 -16.85 14.00 11.84
CA PHE A 115 -15.68 14.55 12.55
C PHE A 115 -14.75 15.33 11.60
N ALA A 116 -15.16 15.54 10.34
CA ALA A 116 -14.44 16.38 9.39
C ALA A 116 -14.47 17.86 9.80
#